data_AF-A0A812YTR6-F1
#
_entry.id   AF-A0A812YTR6-F1
#
_cell.length_a   1.000
_cell.length_b   1.000
_cell.length_c   1.000
_cell.angle_alpha   90.00
_cell.angle_beta   90.00
_cell.angle_gamma   90.00
#
_symmetry.space_group_name_H-M   'P 1'
#
loop_
_entity.id
_entity.type
_entity.pdbx_description
1 polymer ?
#
loop_
_entity_poly.entity_id
_entity_poly.type
_entity_poly.pdbx_seq_one_letter_code
_entity_poly.pdbx_strand_id
1 'polypeptide(L)'
;MTAQAHQAGKAELQISKEIRHFAQCSLAFTKTEGLKVLSIVESAKVLLREVFASLLAGPQDYQPVLFQYSADTTPVANRKHVSLKAGSFSVRRSGTSTDEFLVQQVFMTTWTDSGQLRHGLTFSDPTPLRHAKKMSSLTAVAMHCPGISISAPQRDRVQIRHQVHDRAVGHRLVGALSGFWSMRGQKPELGATQSEATGSSLYDWHSYVACASHDAHNALKWAHQTLFADTELLEGVYIAVSAIRSSYYTCADALGSWLVQSVQPGLASTLPPEDDLFALWCCLGVEPELARKVAEMRLFWRDGRLLILQEFFHTADFLETVSTCLLALWRFPSFATSRWCTVGASCRALAAGLLSGYDGLLEYMRNKGLLGDYLWNGFKRLTARAVEFVFVVGPTAYLPEGFLAHLLQDARIALQCQKLKGDIDMEYGFLEHLPEQVWALLAERLALSAEALRSKVIAGATVSRAFLEWKVLQVASALPWSLCRGDVRANIQQLSDRRGAPAEPIARKIYHLAKGGVNMVIAEGCDFVRPVFLDELLY
;
A
#
# COMPACT_ATOMS: atom_id res chain seq x y z
N MET A 1 -7.88 -37.82 -21.98
CA MET A 1 -7.63 -36.36 -21.99
C MET A 1 -6.86 -36.03 -23.27
N THR A 2 -7.42 -35.18 -24.13
CA THR A 2 -6.94 -34.94 -25.51
C THR A 2 -5.74 -33.98 -25.54
N ALA A 3 -4.90 -34.08 -26.59
CA ALA A 3 -3.74 -33.20 -26.79
C ALA A 3 -4.10 -31.70 -26.76
N GLN A 4 -5.33 -31.34 -27.17
CA GLN A 4 -5.88 -29.99 -27.08
C GLN A 4 -6.05 -29.49 -25.64
N ALA A 5 -6.47 -30.34 -24.70
CA ALA A 5 -6.58 -29.95 -23.28
C ALA A 5 -5.19 -29.69 -22.67
N HIS A 6 -4.18 -30.46 -23.08
CA HIS A 6 -2.80 -30.24 -22.64
C HIS A 6 -2.21 -28.95 -23.21
N GLN A 7 -2.52 -28.62 -24.47
CA GLN A 7 -2.07 -27.41 -25.14
C GLN A 7 -2.75 -26.16 -24.60
N ALA A 8 -4.05 -26.23 -24.27
CA ALA A 8 -4.80 -25.19 -23.58
C ALA A 8 -4.22 -24.91 -22.18
N GLY A 9 -3.94 -25.96 -21.39
CA GLY A 9 -3.34 -25.80 -20.06
C GLY A 9 -1.94 -25.17 -20.10
N LYS A 10 -1.12 -25.46 -21.13
CA LYS A 10 0.18 -24.79 -21.33
C LYS A 10 0.02 -23.30 -21.69
N ALA A 11 -0.95 -22.96 -22.53
CA ALA A 11 -1.23 -21.58 -22.92
C ALA A 11 -1.72 -20.74 -21.73
N GLU A 12 -2.61 -21.30 -20.90
CA GLU A 12 -3.12 -20.65 -19.69
C GLU A 12 -2.00 -20.35 -18.68
N LEU A 13 -1.10 -21.31 -18.47
CA LEU A 13 0.04 -21.17 -17.57
C LEU A 13 1.04 -20.11 -18.07
N GLN A 14 1.22 -20.01 -19.39
CA GLN A 14 2.05 -18.98 -20.00
C GLN A 14 1.42 -17.59 -19.88
N ILE A 15 0.12 -17.46 -20.16
CA ILE A 15 -0.61 -16.19 -20.01
C ILE A 15 -0.60 -15.72 -18.55
N SER A 16 -0.81 -16.64 -17.59
CA SER A 16 -0.73 -16.31 -16.16
C SER A 16 0.65 -15.81 -15.75
N LYS A 17 1.73 -16.44 -16.25
CA LYS A 17 3.10 -15.96 -16.01
C LYS A 17 3.35 -14.59 -16.63
N GLU A 18 2.88 -14.35 -17.85
CA GLU A 18 3.02 -13.07 -18.52
C GLU A 18 2.24 -11.96 -17.82
N ILE A 19 1.01 -12.22 -17.39
CA ILE A 19 0.22 -11.27 -16.58
C ILE A 19 0.96 -10.94 -15.29
N ARG A 20 1.46 -11.94 -14.54
CA ARG A 20 2.22 -11.71 -13.31
C ARG A 20 3.51 -10.93 -13.54
N HIS A 21 4.20 -11.20 -14.64
CA HIS A 21 5.40 -10.46 -15.00
C HIS A 21 5.09 -9.00 -15.32
N PHE A 22 4.08 -8.75 -16.17
CA PHE A 22 3.71 -7.40 -16.59
C PHE A 22 2.92 -6.61 -15.53
N ALA A 23 2.36 -7.26 -14.52
CA ALA A 23 1.72 -6.62 -13.37
C ALA A 23 2.72 -6.01 -12.37
N GLN A 24 4.02 -6.25 -12.53
CA GLN A 24 5.05 -5.68 -11.65
C GLN A 24 5.12 -4.15 -11.82
N CYS A 25 4.81 -3.41 -10.74
CA CYS A 25 4.76 -1.95 -10.73
C CYS A 25 6.10 -1.26 -11.10
N SER A 26 7.22 -1.97 -11.03
CA SER A 26 8.57 -1.46 -11.35
C SER A 26 9.04 -1.78 -12.77
N LEU A 27 8.26 -2.54 -13.54
CA LEU A 27 8.69 -3.00 -14.86
C LEU A 27 8.54 -1.88 -15.90
N ALA A 28 9.63 -1.51 -16.56
CA ALA A 28 9.62 -0.57 -17.67
C ALA A 28 9.50 -1.34 -18.98
N PHE A 29 8.48 -1.00 -19.79
CA PHE A 29 8.24 -1.67 -21.06
C PHE A 29 9.04 -1.02 -22.20
N THR A 30 9.64 -1.85 -23.04
CA THR A 30 9.99 -1.46 -24.41
C THR A 30 8.71 -1.19 -25.21
N LYS A 31 8.84 -0.52 -26.37
CA LYS A 31 7.69 -0.27 -27.26
C LYS A 31 6.98 -1.57 -27.67
N THR A 32 7.74 -2.63 -27.94
CA THR A 32 7.21 -3.93 -28.35
C THR A 32 6.48 -4.63 -27.21
N GLU A 33 7.05 -4.61 -26.01
CA GLU A 33 6.39 -5.14 -24.81
C GLU A 33 5.12 -4.35 -24.50
N GLY A 34 5.13 -3.03 -24.65
CA GLY A 34 3.94 -2.19 -24.45
C GLY A 34 2.78 -2.57 -25.38
N LEU A 35 3.06 -2.88 -26.65
CA LEU A 35 2.04 -3.36 -27.59
C LEU A 35 1.51 -4.75 -27.20
N LYS A 36 2.39 -5.64 -26.74
CA LYS A 36 2.00 -6.97 -26.25
C LYS A 36 1.11 -6.87 -25.01
N VAL A 37 1.51 -6.07 -24.04
CA VAL A 37 0.72 -5.80 -22.82
C VAL A 37 -0.64 -5.23 -23.19
N LEU A 38 -0.70 -4.27 -24.10
CA LEU A 38 -1.96 -3.69 -24.56
C LEU A 38 -2.90 -4.77 -25.13
N SER A 39 -2.38 -5.66 -25.99
CA SER A 39 -3.17 -6.76 -26.56
C SER A 39 -3.70 -7.72 -25.49
N ILE A 40 -2.87 -8.07 -24.49
CA ILE A 40 -3.28 -8.91 -23.36
C ILE A 40 -4.37 -8.21 -22.55
N VAL A 41 -4.18 -6.94 -22.21
CA VAL A 41 -5.14 -6.13 -21.42
C VAL A 41 -6.48 -5.99 -22.13
N GLU A 42 -6.50 -5.69 -23.43
CA GLU A 42 -7.75 -5.59 -24.19
C GLU A 42 -8.49 -6.93 -24.27
N SER A 43 -7.76 -8.04 -24.46
CA SER A 43 -8.35 -9.38 -24.45
C SER A 43 -8.93 -9.74 -23.07
N ALA A 44 -8.19 -9.41 -22.00
CA ALA A 44 -8.64 -9.61 -20.63
C ALA A 44 -9.89 -8.78 -20.30
N LYS A 45 -9.96 -7.52 -20.75
CA LYS A 45 -11.15 -6.66 -20.59
C LYS A 45 -12.40 -7.29 -21.20
N VAL A 46 -12.29 -7.85 -22.42
CA VAL A 46 -13.41 -8.51 -23.10
C VAL A 46 -13.88 -9.72 -22.29
N LEU A 47 -12.96 -10.62 -21.93
CA LEU A 47 -13.29 -11.80 -21.12
C LEU A 47 -13.96 -11.42 -19.79
N LEU A 48 -13.38 -10.45 -19.08
CA LEU A 48 -13.91 -9.97 -17.80
C LEU A 48 -15.31 -9.37 -17.94
N ARG A 49 -15.56 -8.59 -19.01
CA ARG A 49 -16.90 -8.06 -19.32
C ARG A 49 -17.90 -9.17 -19.66
N GLU A 50 -17.50 -10.18 -20.43
CA GLU A 50 -18.37 -11.32 -20.77
C GLU A 50 -18.71 -12.16 -19.53
N VAL A 51 -17.73 -12.46 -18.69
CA VAL A 51 -17.95 -13.13 -17.40
C VAL A 51 -18.91 -12.31 -16.55
N PHE A 52 -18.63 -11.01 -16.37
CA PHE A 52 -19.48 -10.11 -15.60
C PHE A 52 -20.92 -10.06 -16.16
N ALA A 53 -21.10 -9.92 -17.47
CA ALA A 53 -22.41 -9.92 -18.12
C ALA A 53 -23.14 -11.27 -17.94
N SER A 54 -22.42 -12.39 -18.01
CA SER A 54 -23.02 -13.72 -17.79
C SER A 54 -23.56 -13.90 -16.37
N LEU A 55 -22.91 -13.28 -15.38
CA LEU A 55 -23.37 -13.29 -13.99
C LEU A 55 -24.62 -12.42 -13.80
N LEU A 56 -24.74 -11.32 -14.56
CA LEU A 56 -25.96 -10.51 -14.57
C LEU A 56 -27.15 -11.23 -15.23
N ALA A 57 -26.86 -12.07 -16.23
CA ALA A 57 -27.86 -12.78 -17.03
C ALA A 57 -28.24 -14.17 -16.51
N GLY A 58 -27.56 -14.70 -15.48
CA GLY A 58 -27.79 -16.04 -14.93
C GLY A 58 -29.18 -16.22 -14.29
N PRO A 59 -29.62 -17.47 -14.02
CA PRO A 59 -30.89 -17.75 -13.36
C PRO A 59 -30.93 -17.02 -12.02
N GLN A 60 -31.91 -16.15 -11.89
CA GLN A 60 -31.84 -15.14 -10.84
C GLN A 60 -32.43 -15.61 -9.50
N ASP A 61 -33.09 -16.77 -9.44
CA ASP A 61 -33.98 -17.10 -8.34
C ASP A 61 -33.25 -17.37 -7.00
N TYR A 62 -33.65 -16.59 -5.98
CA TYR A 62 -33.38 -16.74 -4.53
C TYR A 62 -31.94 -16.51 -3.99
N GLN A 63 -30.94 -16.20 -4.81
CA GLN A 63 -29.54 -16.11 -4.32
C GLN A 63 -29.08 -14.66 -3.99
N PRO A 64 -28.33 -14.44 -2.88
CA PRO A 64 -27.71 -13.15 -2.58
C PRO A 64 -26.74 -12.67 -3.66
N VAL A 65 -26.63 -11.35 -3.83
CA VAL A 65 -25.68 -10.73 -4.76
C VAL A 65 -24.92 -9.62 -4.08
N LEU A 66 -23.59 -9.63 -4.23
CA LEU A 66 -22.68 -8.58 -3.77
C LEU A 66 -22.20 -7.79 -4.97
N PHE A 67 -22.32 -6.46 -4.89
CA PHE A 67 -21.75 -5.48 -5.78
C PHE A 67 -20.80 -4.60 -4.98
N GLN A 68 -19.51 -4.69 -5.26
CA GLN A 68 -18.51 -3.82 -4.69
C GLN A 68 -18.01 -2.85 -5.76
N TYR A 69 -18.08 -1.55 -5.46
CA TYR A 69 -17.53 -0.49 -6.28
C TYR A 69 -16.34 0.16 -5.58
N SER A 70 -15.24 0.34 -6.31
CA SER A 70 -14.13 1.17 -5.88
C SER A 70 -13.61 2.04 -7.01
N ALA A 71 -13.04 3.18 -6.63
CA ALA A 71 -12.40 4.09 -7.57
C ALA A 71 -11.25 4.83 -6.92
N ASP A 72 -10.12 4.92 -7.62
CA ASP A 72 -8.94 5.64 -7.17
C ASP A 72 -8.54 6.72 -8.19
N THR A 73 -8.05 7.86 -7.67
CA THR A 73 -7.45 8.91 -8.48
C THR A 73 -5.95 8.69 -8.62
N THR A 74 -5.55 7.99 -9.66
CA THR A 74 -4.17 7.58 -9.87
C THR A 74 -3.39 8.63 -10.68
N PRO A 75 -2.33 9.25 -10.11
CA PRO A 75 -1.44 10.13 -10.86
C PRO A 75 -0.49 9.32 -11.74
N VAL A 76 -0.38 9.68 -13.02
CA VAL A 76 0.55 9.07 -13.98
C VAL A 76 1.54 10.12 -14.46
N ALA A 77 2.83 9.86 -14.25
CA ALA A 77 3.90 10.70 -14.76
C ALA A 77 4.08 10.48 -16.26
N ASN A 78 3.84 11.52 -17.06
CA ASN A 78 3.97 11.51 -18.50
C ASN A 78 5.12 12.40 -18.95
N ARG A 79 5.89 11.94 -19.94
CA ARG A 79 6.89 12.79 -20.60
C ARG A 79 6.20 13.58 -21.70
N LYS A 80 6.06 14.90 -21.50
CA LYS A 80 5.51 15.81 -22.52
C LYS A 80 6.63 16.38 -23.35
N HIS A 81 6.50 16.25 -24.67
CA HIS A 81 7.36 16.90 -25.65
C HIS A 81 6.56 18.03 -26.30
N VAL A 82 6.99 19.27 -26.08
CA VAL A 82 6.42 20.44 -26.72
C VAL A 82 7.43 20.91 -27.76
N SER A 83 7.04 20.84 -29.03
CA SER A 83 7.81 21.39 -30.14
C SER A 83 7.11 22.65 -30.63
N LEU A 84 7.76 23.80 -30.50
CA LEU A 84 7.30 25.06 -31.05
C LEU A 84 8.20 25.45 -32.21
N LYS A 85 7.59 25.69 -33.37
CA LYS A 85 8.29 26.17 -34.57
C LYS A 85 7.98 27.67 -34.72
N ALA A 86 9.01 28.50 -34.66
CA ALA A 86 8.90 29.95 -34.81
C ALA A 86 9.86 30.38 -35.93
N GLY A 87 9.32 30.57 -37.14
CA GLY A 87 10.12 30.85 -38.34
C GLY A 87 11.07 29.69 -38.68
N SER A 88 12.37 30.00 -38.77
CA SER A 88 13.45 29.01 -39.02
C SER A 88 13.89 28.24 -37.78
N PHE A 89 13.45 28.62 -36.58
CA PHE A 89 13.86 27.98 -35.33
C PHE A 89 12.82 26.95 -34.86
N SER A 90 13.30 25.79 -34.41
CA SER A 90 12.49 24.78 -33.75
C SER A 90 12.98 24.61 -32.32
N VAL A 91 12.15 25.00 -31.35
CA VAL A 91 12.42 24.78 -29.93
C VAL A 91 11.67 23.54 -29.49
N ARG A 92 12.42 22.50 -29.12
CA ARG A 92 11.87 21.30 -28.48
C ARG A 92 12.13 21.37 -26.99
N ARG A 93 11.08 21.45 -26.19
CA ARG A 93 11.15 21.26 -24.74
C ARG A 93 10.59 19.90 -24.40
N SER A 94 11.26 19.19 -23.51
CA SER A 94 10.74 17.99 -22.88
C SER A 94 10.64 18.22 -21.39
N GLY A 95 9.51 17.87 -20.80
CA GLY A 95 9.32 17.91 -19.36
C GLY A 95 8.51 16.71 -18.91
N THR A 96 8.50 16.47 -17.61
CA THR A 96 7.59 15.52 -16.98
C THR A 96 6.37 16.30 -16.50
N SER A 97 5.18 15.79 -16.78
CA SER A 97 3.93 16.30 -16.21
C SER A 97 3.17 15.14 -15.60
N THR A 98 2.46 15.39 -14.51
CA THR A 98 1.54 14.39 -13.96
C THR A 98 0.16 14.62 -14.54
N ASP A 99 -0.39 13.62 -15.22
CA ASP A 99 -1.81 13.60 -15.58
C ASP A 99 -2.54 12.68 -14.61
N GLU A 100 -3.68 13.13 -14.08
CA GLU A 100 -4.48 12.34 -13.14
C GLU A 100 -5.58 11.58 -13.88
N PHE A 101 -5.73 10.30 -13.53
CA PHE A 101 -6.77 9.44 -14.08
C PHE A 101 -7.65 8.89 -12.97
N LEU A 102 -8.94 8.76 -13.22
CA LEU A 102 -9.84 7.99 -12.39
C LEU A 102 -9.84 6.54 -12.88
N VAL A 103 -9.36 5.64 -12.05
CA VAL A 103 -9.43 4.19 -12.26
C VAL A 103 -10.61 3.66 -11.47
N GLN A 104 -11.46 2.84 -12.10
CA GLN A 104 -12.71 2.38 -11.51
C GLN A 104 -12.91 0.91 -11.77
N GLN A 105 -13.40 0.20 -10.77
CA GLN A 105 -13.74 -1.21 -10.89
C GLN A 105 -15.03 -1.54 -10.15
N VAL A 106 -15.72 -2.54 -10.67
CA VAL A 106 -16.88 -3.16 -10.05
C VAL A 106 -16.61 -4.65 -9.93
N PHE A 107 -16.61 -5.14 -8.70
CA PHE A 107 -16.55 -6.54 -8.37
C PHE A 107 -17.95 -7.04 -8.03
N MET A 108 -18.35 -8.16 -8.61
CA MET A 108 -19.60 -8.82 -8.33
C MET A 108 -19.35 -10.25 -7.86
N THR A 109 -20.12 -10.68 -6.87
CA THR A 109 -20.22 -12.10 -6.50
C THR A 109 -21.68 -12.53 -6.58
N THR A 110 -21.93 -13.73 -7.08
CA THR A 110 -23.22 -14.43 -7.04
C THR A 110 -22.97 -15.93 -6.79
N TRP A 111 -23.97 -16.65 -6.31
CA TRP A 111 -23.94 -18.10 -6.35
C TRP A 111 -24.23 -18.60 -7.77
N THR A 112 -23.80 -19.84 -8.05
CA THR A 112 -24.23 -20.61 -9.21
C THR A 112 -25.42 -21.50 -8.85
N ASP A 113 -26.09 -22.07 -9.85
CA ASP A 113 -27.11 -23.11 -9.66
C ASP A 113 -26.57 -24.34 -8.91
N SER A 114 -25.24 -24.57 -8.98
CA SER A 114 -24.55 -25.64 -8.26
C SER A 114 -24.16 -25.28 -6.81
N GLY A 115 -24.55 -24.11 -6.31
CA GLY A 115 -24.22 -23.65 -4.96
C GLY A 115 -22.73 -23.33 -4.78
N GLN A 116 -22.02 -22.95 -5.85
CA GLN A 116 -20.65 -22.45 -5.76
C GLN A 116 -20.62 -20.93 -5.92
N LEU A 117 -19.67 -20.26 -5.28
CA LEU A 117 -19.45 -18.83 -5.48
C LEU A 117 -18.83 -18.59 -6.86
N ARG A 118 -19.40 -17.64 -7.59
CA ARG A 118 -18.83 -17.15 -8.84
C ARG A 118 -18.60 -15.65 -8.74
N HIS A 119 -17.41 -15.24 -9.17
CA HIS A 119 -16.95 -13.87 -9.10
C HIS A 119 -16.82 -13.29 -10.50
N GLY A 120 -17.11 -12.00 -10.63
CA GLY A 120 -16.88 -11.23 -11.84
C GLY A 120 -16.26 -9.89 -11.49
N LEU A 121 -15.27 -9.48 -12.27
CA LEU A 121 -14.67 -8.15 -12.18
C LEU A 121 -14.93 -7.45 -13.51
N THR A 122 -15.27 -6.17 -13.46
CA THR A 122 -15.25 -5.31 -14.63
C THR A 122 -14.65 -3.96 -14.26
N PHE A 123 -14.00 -3.33 -15.23
CA PHE A 123 -13.40 -2.01 -15.05
C PHE A 123 -13.58 -1.17 -16.32
N SER A 124 -13.62 0.14 -16.10
CA SER A 124 -13.65 1.12 -17.17
C SER A 124 -12.23 1.52 -17.57
N ASP A 125 -12.05 2.01 -18.79
CA ASP A 125 -10.79 2.64 -19.17
C ASP A 125 -10.51 3.83 -18.24
N PRO A 126 -9.25 4.04 -17.82
CA PRO A 126 -8.89 5.15 -16.95
C PRO A 126 -9.37 6.48 -17.55
N THR A 127 -10.20 7.20 -16.79
CA THR A 127 -10.82 8.45 -17.29
C THR A 127 -9.96 9.64 -16.86
N PRO A 128 -9.41 10.42 -17.80
CA PRO A 128 -8.54 11.55 -17.44
C PRO A 128 -9.32 12.67 -16.75
N LEU A 129 -8.85 13.11 -15.58
CA LEU A 129 -9.44 14.18 -14.78
C LEU A 129 -8.88 15.56 -15.21
N ARG A 130 -9.11 15.91 -16.48
CA ARG A 130 -8.52 17.12 -17.13
C ARG A 130 -8.90 18.46 -16.50
N HIS A 131 -9.99 18.51 -15.72
CA HIS A 131 -10.56 19.75 -15.17
C HIS A 131 -10.61 19.76 -13.63
N ALA A 132 -9.65 19.07 -13.00
CA ALA A 132 -9.46 18.90 -11.56
C ALA A 132 -10.39 17.86 -10.88
N LYS A 133 -9.98 17.44 -9.68
CA LYS A 133 -10.65 16.49 -8.77
C LYS A 133 -11.91 17.07 -8.12
N LYS A 134 -12.81 17.65 -8.91
CA LYS A 134 -14.09 18.13 -8.39
C LYS A 134 -15.01 16.95 -8.11
N MET A 135 -15.77 17.05 -7.02
CA MET A 135 -16.64 15.95 -6.62
C MET A 135 -17.71 15.64 -7.68
N SER A 136 -18.27 16.65 -8.32
CA SER A 136 -19.22 16.47 -9.42
C SER A 136 -18.62 15.71 -10.61
N SER A 137 -17.34 15.95 -10.92
CA SER A 137 -16.63 15.23 -11.98
C SER A 137 -16.44 13.75 -11.62
N LEU A 138 -16.01 13.46 -10.39
CA LEU A 138 -15.84 12.10 -9.90
C LEU A 138 -17.17 11.34 -9.85
N THR A 139 -18.24 11.97 -9.36
CA THR A 139 -19.59 11.38 -9.32
C THR A 139 -20.14 11.12 -10.73
N ALA A 140 -20.00 12.07 -11.66
CA ALA A 140 -20.46 11.90 -13.03
C ALA A 140 -19.77 10.71 -13.70
N VAL A 141 -18.45 10.61 -13.58
CA VAL A 141 -17.69 9.47 -14.13
C VAL A 141 -18.07 8.17 -13.44
N ALA A 142 -18.26 8.17 -12.12
CA ALA A 142 -18.78 7.02 -11.37
C ALA A 142 -20.12 6.51 -11.93
N MET A 143 -21.08 7.39 -12.19
CA MET A 143 -22.39 6.98 -12.76
C MET A 143 -22.31 6.29 -14.14
N HIS A 144 -21.22 6.47 -14.87
CA HIS A 144 -20.99 5.83 -16.17
C HIS A 144 -20.27 4.47 -16.07
N CYS A 145 -19.86 4.03 -14.89
CA CYS A 145 -19.18 2.74 -14.73
C CYS A 145 -20.17 1.57 -14.96
N PRO A 146 -19.81 0.56 -15.80
CA PRO A 146 -20.64 -0.60 -16.06
C PRO A 146 -21.07 -1.32 -14.77
N GLY A 147 -22.34 -1.74 -14.68
CA GLY A 147 -22.88 -2.46 -13.52
C GLY A 147 -23.45 -1.57 -12.40
N ILE A 148 -23.10 -0.28 -12.32
CA ILE A 148 -23.70 0.65 -11.33
C ILE A 148 -25.19 0.93 -11.61
N SER A 149 -25.66 0.60 -12.82
CA SER A 149 -27.04 0.80 -13.29
C SER A 149 -27.99 -0.38 -13.02
N ILE A 150 -27.57 -1.43 -12.31
CA ILE A 150 -28.40 -2.63 -12.13
C ILE A 150 -29.65 -2.28 -11.30
N SER A 151 -30.79 -2.47 -11.93
CA SER A 151 -32.11 -2.01 -11.52
C SER A 151 -32.73 -2.88 -10.43
N ALA A 152 -33.31 -2.19 -9.43
CA ALA A 152 -34.31 -2.57 -8.43
C ALA A 152 -34.13 -3.89 -7.64
N PRO A 153 -34.26 -3.85 -6.30
CA PRO A 153 -34.36 -5.07 -5.50
C PRO A 153 -35.53 -5.92 -5.99
N GLN A 154 -35.24 -7.17 -6.37
CA GLN A 154 -36.31 -8.17 -6.56
C GLN A 154 -36.79 -8.58 -5.18
N ARG A 155 -38.12 -8.69 -5.01
CA ARG A 155 -38.73 -9.07 -3.73
C ARG A 155 -38.07 -10.40 -3.27
N ASP A 156 -37.59 -10.44 -2.03
CA ASP A 156 -36.99 -11.60 -1.36
C ASP A 156 -35.50 -11.94 -1.61
N ARG A 157 -34.66 -10.99 -2.05
CA ARG A 157 -33.21 -11.23 -2.23
C ARG A 157 -32.31 -10.22 -1.56
N VAL A 158 -31.35 -10.70 -0.75
CA VAL A 158 -30.31 -9.83 -0.17
C VAL A 158 -29.37 -9.31 -1.27
N GLN A 159 -29.43 -8.01 -1.52
CA GLN A 159 -28.50 -7.27 -2.37
C GLN A 159 -27.55 -6.49 -1.50
N ILE A 160 -26.25 -6.68 -1.67
CA ILE A 160 -25.21 -6.00 -0.92
C ILE A 160 -24.48 -5.05 -1.86
N ARG A 161 -24.61 -3.75 -1.65
CA ARG A 161 -23.87 -2.71 -2.35
C ARG A 161 -22.79 -2.18 -1.44
N HIS A 162 -21.55 -2.55 -1.73
CA HIS A 162 -20.39 -2.15 -1.00
C HIS A 162 -19.59 -1.09 -1.76
N GLN A 163 -19.07 -0.10 -1.06
CA GLN A 163 -18.21 0.93 -1.61
C GLN A 163 -16.90 1.01 -0.82
N VAL A 164 -15.78 1.10 -1.53
CA VAL A 164 -14.47 1.38 -0.93
C VAL A 164 -13.85 2.58 -1.61
N HIS A 165 -13.53 3.61 -0.82
CA HIS A 165 -12.93 4.85 -1.30
C HIS A 165 -11.95 5.44 -0.29
N ASP A 166 -10.96 6.20 -0.75
CA ASP A 166 -10.10 7.05 0.08
C ASP A 166 -10.96 8.01 0.91
N ARG A 167 -10.57 8.25 2.16
CA ARG A 167 -11.28 9.10 3.11
C ARG A 167 -11.44 10.53 2.61
N ALA A 168 -10.54 11.02 1.76
CA ALA A 168 -10.61 12.39 1.22
C ALA A 168 -11.85 12.62 0.35
N VAL A 169 -12.31 11.60 -0.39
CA VAL A 169 -13.41 11.69 -1.35
C VAL A 169 -14.62 10.84 -0.97
N GLY A 170 -14.42 9.82 -0.13
CA GLY A 170 -15.39 8.76 0.11
C GLY A 170 -16.73 9.22 0.66
N HIS A 171 -16.77 10.02 1.73
CA HIS A 171 -18.05 10.39 2.35
C HIS A 171 -19.02 11.10 1.39
N ARG A 172 -18.51 11.99 0.52
CA ARG A 172 -19.36 12.73 -0.44
C ARG A 172 -19.73 11.88 -1.65
N LEU A 173 -18.78 11.08 -2.15
CA LEU A 173 -19.03 10.17 -3.27
C LEU A 173 -20.06 9.10 -2.90
N VAL A 174 -19.94 8.53 -1.70
CA VAL A 174 -20.87 7.55 -1.14
C VAL A 174 -22.26 8.14 -1.05
N GLY A 175 -22.42 9.34 -0.49
CA GLY A 175 -23.72 10.01 -0.41
C GLY A 175 -24.37 10.20 -1.78
N ALA A 176 -23.60 10.63 -2.78
CA ALA A 176 -24.10 10.82 -4.14
C ALA A 176 -24.48 9.50 -4.83
N LEU A 177 -23.66 8.46 -4.70
CA LEU A 177 -23.91 7.15 -5.30
C LEU A 177 -25.04 6.39 -4.60
N SER A 178 -25.08 6.42 -3.27
CA SER A 178 -26.18 5.84 -2.48
C SER A 178 -27.51 6.53 -2.80
N GLY A 179 -27.51 7.86 -2.98
CA GLY A 179 -28.69 8.60 -3.44
C GLY A 179 -29.14 8.18 -4.84
N PHE A 180 -28.20 8.06 -5.77
CA PHE A 180 -28.45 7.57 -7.12
C PHE A 180 -29.06 6.15 -7.15
N TRP A 181 -28.48 5.21 -6.39
CA TRP A 181 -29.00 3.85 -6.27
C TRP A 181 -30.37 3.80 -5.62
N SER A 182 -30.59 4.60 -4.58
CA SER A 182 -31.88 4.67 -3.89
C SER A 182 -32.99 5.18 -4.81
N MET A 183 -32.72 6.21 -5.62
CA MET A 183 -33.69 6.73 -6.60
C MET A 183 -34.05 5.71 -7.70
N ARG A 184 -33.08 4.91 -8.16
CA ARG A 184 -33.33 3.88 -9.18
C ARG A 184 -33.91 2.57 -8.63
N GLY A 185 -33.74 2.31 -7.34
CA GLY A 185 -34.35 1.18 -6.65
C GLY A 185 -35.86 1.33 -6.44
N GLN A 186 -36.37 2.57 -6.44
CA GLN A 186 -37.79 2.87 -6.40
C GLN A 186 -38.38 2.75 -7.81
N LYS A 187 -39.00 1.61 -8.14
CA LYS A 187 -40.04 1.64 -9.18
C LYS A 187 -41.19 2.49 -8.63
N PRO A 188 -41.65 3.55 -9.30
CA PRO A 188 -42.90 4.19 -8.94
C PRO A 188 -44.02 3.24 -9.34
N GLU A 189 -44.36 2.28 -8.48
CA GLU A 189 -45.61 1.55 -8.59
C GLU A 189 -46.72 2.53 -8.19
N LEU A 190 -47.30 3.19 -9.20
CA LEU A 190 -48.55 3.94 -9.06
C LEU A 190 -49.61 3.01 -8.44
N GLY A 191 -49.83 3.14 -7.13
CA GLY A 191 -50.85 2.39 -6.38
C GLY A 191 -50.36 1.50 -5.24
N ALA A 192 -49.05 1.37 -5.00
CA ALA A 192 -48.56 0.57 -3.86
C ALA A 192 -48.90 1.25 -2.52
N THR A 193 -49.55 0.53 -1.61
CA THR A 193 -49.81 1.02 -0.24
C THR A 193 -48.50 1.07 0.56
N GLN A 194 -48.36 2.03 1.49
CA GLN A 194 -47.14 2.25 2.28
C GLN A 194 -46.61 1.01 3.02
N SER A 195 -47.44 -0.02 3.22
CA SER A 195 -47.11 -1.28 3.88
C SER A 195 -46.26 -2.25 3.02
N GLU A 196 -46.31 -2.15 1.69
CA GLU A 196 -45.59 -3.07 0.79
C GLU A 196 -44.18 -2.56 0.46
N ALA A 197 -43.97 -1.25 0.50
CA ALA A 197 -42.67 -0.62 0.28
C ALA A 197 -41.65 -0.90 1.40
N THR A 198 -42.11 -1.25 2.61
CA THR A 198 -41.24 -1.48 3.78
C THR A 198 -40.46 -2.80 3.73
N GLY A 199 -41.00 -3.87 3.14
CA GLY A 199 -40.35 -5.20 3.11
C GLY A 199 -39.15 -5.29 2.17
N SER A 200 -39.23 -4.69 0.98
CA SER A 200 -38.15 -4.71 -0.03
C SER A 200 -36.89 -3.98 0.44
N SER A 201 -37.04 -2.93 1.26
CA SER A 201 -35.91 -2.14 1.77
C SER A 201 -35.01 -2.90 2.77
N LEU A 202 -35.53 -3.96 3.40
CA LEU A 202 -34.77 -4.79 4.36
C LEU A 202 -33.72 -5.65 3.67
N TYR A 203 -33.92 -5.96 2.39
CA TYR A 203 -33.03 -6.82 1.63
C TYR A 203 -31.96 -6.06 0.83
N ASP A 204 -32.03 -4.73 0.73
CA ASP A 204 -31.01 -3.90 0.06
C ASP A 204 -30.03 -3.30 1.09
N TRP A 205 -28.80 -3.79 1.16
CA TRP A 205 -27.78 -3.43 2.15
C TRP A 205 -26.71 -2.55 1.52
N HIS A 206 -26.55 -1.32 2.00
CA HIS A 206 -25.56 -0.38 1.45
C HIS A 206 -24.48 -0.15 2.50
N SER A 207 -23.26 -0.63 2.22
CA SER A 207 -22.10 -0.46 3.08
C SER A 207 -21.03 0.38 2.42
N TYR A 208 -20.26 1.08 3.23
CA TYR A 208 -19.09 1.84 2.81
C TYR A 208 -17.96 1.63 3.84
N VAL A 209 -16.75 1.45 3.34
CA VAL A 209 -15.54 1.60 4.16
C VAL A 209 -14.52 2.49 3.48
N ALA A 210 -13.67 3.08 4.32
CA ALA A 210 -12.47 3.74 3.82
C ALA A 210 -11.45 2.72 3.33
N CYS A 211 -10.65 3.11 2.33
CA CYS A 211 -9.52 2.32 1.87
C CYS A 211 -8.49 2.12 2.98
N ALA A 212 -8.26 0.86 3.36
CA ALA A 212 -7.33 0.53 4.43
C ALA A 212 -5.86 0.72 4.04
N SER A 213 -5.51 0.56 2.75
CA SER A 213 -4.17 0.84 2.26
C SER A 213 -3.82 2.33 2.38
N HIS A 214 -4.79 3.21 2.09
CA HIS A 214 -4.66 4.64 2.37
C HIS A 214 -4.57 4.94 3.88
N ASP A 215 -5.30 4.20 4.72
CA ASP A 215 -5.17 4.33 6.18
C ASP A 215 -3.79 3.87 6.70
N ALA A 216 -3.15 2.88 6.08
CA ALA A 216 -1.78 2.48 6.40
C ALA A 216 -0.77 3.60 6.10
N HIS A 217 -0.88 4.24 4.93
CA HIS A 217 -0.09 5.42 4.59
C HIS A 217 -0.33 6.57 5.58
N ASN A 218 -1.59 6.81 5.92
CA ASN A 218 -1.96 7.88 6.84
C ASN A 218 -1.51 7.60 8.28
N ALA A 219 -1.45 6.33 8.72
CA ALA A 219 -0.97 5.97 10.05
C ALA A 219 0.46 6.51 10.28
N LEU A 220 1.38 6.29 9.34
CA LEU A 220 2.74 6.80 9.41
C LEU A 220 2.79 8.34 9.37
N LYS A 221 1.97 8.95 8.51
CA LYS A 221 1.87 10.41 8.41
C LYS A 221 1.42 11.04 9.73
N TRP A 222 0.35 10.51 10.32
CA TRP A 222 -0.21 11.01 11.59
C TRP A 222 0.74 10.77 12.77
N ALA A 223 1.46 9.64 12.78
CA ALA A 223 2.46 9.34 13.80
C ALA A 223 3.56 10.39 13.93
N HIS A 224 3.86 11.08 12.83
CA HIS A 224 4.95 12.05 12.78
C HIS A 224 4.48 13.49 12.55
N GLN A 225 3.18 13.73 12.49
CA GLN A 225 2.65 15.06 12.25
C GLN A 225 3.01 16.05 13.37
N THR A 226 3.03 15.60 14.63
CA THR A 226 3.38 16.47 15.76
C THR A 226 4.88 16.79 15.82
N LEU A 227 5.74 15.88 15.34
CA LEU A 227 7.19 16.03 15.37
C LEU A 227 7.72 16.70 14.10
N PHE A 228 7.13 16.43 12.94
CA PHE A 228 7.72 16.73 11.62
C PHE A 228 6.70 17.25 10.61
N ALA A 229 5.66 17.98 11.03
CA ALA A 229 4.76 18.70 10.11
C ALA A 229 5.44 19.94 9.51
N ASP A 230 6.48 19.71 8.71
CA ASP A 230 7.25 20.73 8.03
C ASP A 230 7.43 20.31 6.56
N THR A 231 6.83 21.08 5.66
CA THR A 231 6.91 20.83 4.21
C THR A 231 8.32 21.05 3.67
N GLU A 232 9.06 22.03 4.19
CA GLU A 232 10.43 22.31 3.76
C GLU A 232 11.38 21.18 4.19
N LEU A 233 11.16 20.63 5.38
CA LEU A 233 11.89 19.44 5.86
C LEU A 233 11.69 18.26 4.91
N LEU A 234 10.44 17.93 4.58
CA LEU A 234 10.11 16.80 3.71
C LEU A 234 10.63 17.01 2.28
N GLU A 235 10.54 18.23 1.75
CA GLU A 235 11.13 18.59 0.47
C GLU A 235 12.66 18.47 0.50
N GLY A 236 13.30 18.89 1.59
CA GLY A 236 14.74 18.76 1.79
C GLY A 236 15.20 17.29 1.78
N VAL A 237 14.49 16.41 2.50
CA VAL A 237 14.77 14.96 2.49
C VAL A 237 14.56 14.38 1.09
N TYR A 238 13.47 14.75 0.40
CA TYR A 238 13.22 14.33 -0.99
C TYR A 238 14.37 14.72 -1.93
N ILE A 239 14.83 15.97 -1.86
CA ILE A 239 15.94 16.47 -2.68
C ILE A 239 17.23 15.72 -2.36
N ALA A 240 17.52 15.50 -1.07
CA ALA A 240 18.71 14.76 -0.65
C ALA A 240 18.71 13.33 -1.19
N VAL A 241 17.62 12.58 -1.00
CA VAL A 241 17.48 11.21 -1.54
C VAL A 241 17.59 11.20 -3.06
N SER A 242 16.99 12.18 -3.74
CA SER A 242 17.05 12.29 -5.20
C SER A 242 18.48 12.55 -5.71
N ALA A 243 19.24 13.40 -5.02
CA ALA A 243 20.64 13.66 -5.32
C ALA A 243 21.51 12.41 -5.10
N ILE A 244 21.34 11.74 -3.96
CA ILE A 244 22.05 10.50 -3.61
C ILE A 244 21.80 9.40 -4.66
N ARG A 245 20.54 9.19 -5.07
CA ARG A 245 20.20 8.21 -6.11
C ARG A 245 20.85 8.55 -7.46
N SER A 246 20.99 9.83 -7.75
CA SER A 246 21.60 10.31 -8.99
C SER A 246 23.12 10.24 -8.97
N SER A 247 23.76 10.17 -7.80
CA SER A 247 25.22 10.02 -7.65
C SER A 247 25.72 8.57 -7.62
N TYR A 248 24.83 7.55 -7.67
CA TYR A 248 25.18 6.14 -7.44
C TYR A 248 26.36 5.64 -8.29
N TYR A 249 26.32 5.84 -9.61
CA TYR A 249 27.40 5.38 -10.51
C TYR A 249 28.73 6.07 -10.20
N THR A 250 28.71 7.38 -10.01
CA THR A 250 29.91 8.14 -9.66
C THR A 250 30.47 7.74 -8.29
N CYS A 251 29.61 7.33 -7.36
CA CYS A 251 30.02 6.78 -6.07
C CYS A 251 30.70 5.43 -6.23
N ALA A 252 30.15 4.54 -7.06
CA ALA A 252 30.74 3.23 -7.33
C ALA A 252 32.15 3.37 -7.94
N ASP A 253 32.35 4.31 -8.87
CA ASP A 253 33.67 4.57 -9.49
C ASP A 253 34.70 5.10 -8.47
N ALA A 254 34.26 5.95 -7.53
CA ALA A 254 35.14 6.54 -6.52
C ALA A 254 35.43 5.61 -5.32
N LEU A 255 34.59 4.59 -5.10
CA LEU A 255 34.56 3.76 -3.90
C LEU A 255 35.92 3.13 -3.56
N GLY A 256 36.57 2.48 -4.52
CA GLY A 256 37.85 1.80 -4.26
C GLY A 256 38.93 2.76 -3.75
N SER A 257 39.03 3.95 -4.37
CA SER A 257 40.00 4.96 -3.96
C SER A 257 39.70 5.56 -2.59
N TRP A 258 38.42 5.68 -2.24
CA TRP A 258 37.97 6.14 -0.93
C TRP A 258 38.24 5.10 0.16
N LEU A 259 37.97 3.81 -0.11
CA LEU A 259 38.18 2.73 0.85
C LEU A 259 39.63 2.62 1.28
N VAL A 260 40.58 2.68 0.32
CA VAL A 260 42.02 2.67 0.62
C VAL A 260 42.43 3.75 1.61
N GLN A 261 41.73 4.90 1.61
CA GLN A 261 42.03 6.02 2.50
C GLN A 261 41.24 5.99 3.80
N SER A 262 40.06 5.37 3.82
CA SER A 262 39.07 5.56 4.89
C SER A 262 38.94 4.35 5.80
N VAL A 263 39.29 3.16 5.31
CA VAL A 263 39.19 1.90 6.05
C VAL A 263 40.31 1.80 7.09
N GLN A 264 39.97 1.39 8.31
CA GLN A 264 40.92 1.15 9.40
C GLN A 264 40.60 -0.13 10.17
N PRO A 265 41.63 -0.85 10.65
CA PRO A 265 41.43 -2.02 11.49
C PRO A 265 40.90 -1.59 12.86
N GLY A 266 39.87 -2.28 13.34
CA GLY A 266 39.31 -2.14 14.67
C GLY A 266 39.48 -3.42 15.47
N LEU A 267 39.70 -3.27 16.78
CA LEU A 267 39.79 -4.40 17.70
C LEU A 267 38.40 -4.85 18.13
N ALA A 268 38.19 -6.15 18.30
CA ALA A 268 36.92 -6.72 18.74
C ALA A 268 36.41 -6.14 20.08
N SER A 269 37.30 -5.66 20.96
CA SER A 269 36.94 -5.00 22.23
C SER A 269 36.42 -3.57 22.06
N THR A 270 36.71 -2.94 20.91
CA THR A 270 36.39 -1.53 20.63
C THR A 270 35.23 -1.36 19.66
N LEU A 271 34.96 -2.40 18.86
CA LEU A 271 33.86 -2.44 17.92
C LEU A 271 32.60 -2.99 18.58
N PRO A 272 31.41 -2.52 18.15
CA PRO A 272 30.16 -3.08 18.64
C PRO A 272 30.10 -4.62 18.45
N PRO A 273 29.44 -5.35 19.36
CA PRO A 273 29.24 -6.78 19.22
C PRO A 273 28.54 -7.16 17.91
N GLU A 274 28.85 -8.35 17.40
CA GLU A 274 28.27 -8.85 16.15
C GLU A 274 26.74 -8.95 16.23
N ASP A 275 26.19 -9.49 17.32
CA ASP A 275 24.74 -9.64 17.51
C ASP A 275 24.01 -8.29 17.50
N ASP A 276 24.61 -7.26 18.11
CA ASP A 276 24.05 -5.90 18.13
C ASP A 276 24.08 -5.26 16.73
N LEU A 277 25.15 -5.48 15.97
CA LEU A 277 25.24 -5.01 14.59
C LEU A 277 24.26 -5.75 13.68
N PHE A 278 24.09 -7.06 13.86
CA PHE A 278 23.10 -7.83 13.12
C PHE A 278 21.69 -7.28 13.37
N ALA A 279 21.34 -7.04 14.64
CA ALA A 279 20.06 -6.43 15.03
C ALA A 279 19.90 -5.01 14.46
N LEU A 280 20.96 -4.19 14.49
CA LEU A 280 20.97 -2.85 13.89
C LEU A 280 20.67 -2.89 12.40
N TRP A 281 21.38 -3.71 11.63
CA TRP A 281 21.20 -3.78 10.17
C TRP A 281 19.82 -4.32 9.81
N CYS A 282 19.33 -5.34 10.54
CA CYS A 282 17.96 -5.83 10.37
C CYS A 282 16.92 -4.74 10.66
N CYS A 283 17.13 -3.93 11.71
CA CYS A 283 16.31 -2.76 12.03
C CYS A 283 16.38 -1.64 10.98
N LEU A 284 17.40 -1.64 10.12
CA LEU A 284 17.50 -0.72 8.98
C LEU A 284 17.03 -1.35 7.67
N GLY A 285 16.30 -2.47 7.75
CA GLY A 285 15.68 -3.13 6.60
C GLY A 285 16.69 -3.81 5.69
N VAL A 286 17.91 -4.07 6.19
CA VAL A 286 18.91 -4.87 5.47
C VAL A 286 18.48 -6.33 5.53
N GLU A 287 18.57 -7.00 4.39
CA GLU A 287 18.23 -8.42 4.26
C GLU A 287 19.16 -9.28 5.17
N PRO A 288 18.65 -10.33 5.86
CA PRO A 288 19.39 -11.00 6.92
C PRO A 288 20.75 -11.56 6.51
N GLU A 289 20.89 -12.05 5.29
CA GLU A 289 22.12 -12.60 4.75
C GLU A 289 23.19 -11.50 4.61
N LEU A 290 22.82 -10.35 4.05
CA LEU A 290 23.70 -9.18 4.02
C LEU A 290 23.98 -8.62 5.42
N ALA A 291 22.95 -8.50 6.27
CA ALA A 291 23.08 -8.00 7.63
C ALA A 291 24.09 -8.81 8.44
N ARG A 292 24.03 -10.14 8.32
CA ARG A 292 24.99 -11.06 8.96
C ARG A 292 26.40 -10.82 8.44
N LYS A 293 26.57 -10.71 7.12
CA LYS A 293 27.90 -10.49 6.53
C LYS A 293 28.54 -9.18 7.00
N VAL A 294 27.76 -8.11 7.09
CA VAL A 294 28.22 -6.80 7.56
C VAL A 294 28.54 -6.83 9.07
N ALA A 295 27.74 -7.56 9.85
CA ALA A 295 27.94 -7.74 11.28
C ALA A 295 29.18 -8.58 11.61
N GLU A 296 29.44 -9.67 10.88
CA GLU A 296 30.64 -10.51 11.01
C GLU A 296 31.92 -9.68 10.84
N MET A 297 31.94 -8.78 9.86
CA MET A 297 33.05 -7.84 9.64
C MET A 297 33.13 -6.74 10.70
N ARG A 298 32.07 -6.57 11.49
CA ARG A 298 31.85 -5.43 12.38
C ARG A 298 32.04 -4.08 11.68
N LEU A 299 31.55 -4.00 10.45
CA LEU A 299 31.65 -2.79 9.62
C LEU A 299 30.88 -1.65 10.28
N PHE A 300 31.57 -0.59 10.63
CA PHE A 300 30.96 0.55 11.33
C PHE A 300 31.68 1.86 11.02
N TRP A 301 30.94 2.92 10.68
CA TRP A 301 31.49 4.24 10.40
C TRP A 301 31.53 5.09 11.67
N ARG A 302 32.74 5.51 12.09
CA ARG A 302 32.93 6.38 13.27
C ARG A 302 34.14 7.29 13.06
N ASP A 303 34.05 8.53 13.54
CA ASP A 303 35.14 9.52 13.52
C ASP A 303 35.79 9.72 12.14
N GLY A 304 34.97 9.68 11.08
CA GLY A 304 35.44 9.87 9.70
C GLY A 304 36.20 8.66 9.12
N ARG A 305 36.10 7.48 9.76
CA ARG A 305 36.76 6.24 9.36
C ARG A 305 35.76 5.09 9.29
N LEU A 306 36.00 4.18 8.35
CA LEU A 306 35.27 2.91 8.24
C LEU A 306 36.05 1.86 9.02
N LEU A 307 35.57 1.53 10.21
CA LEU A 307 36.20 0.53 11.06
C LEU A 307 35.73 -0.86 10.66
N ILE A 308 36.67 -1.78 10.55
CA ILE A 308 36.42 -3.20 10.26
C ILE A 308 37.32 -4.05 11.15
N LEU A 309 36.79 -5.18 11.60
CA LEU A 309 37.52 -6.13 12.44
C LEU A 309 38.87 -6.53 11.79
N GLN A 310 39.98 -6.41 12.53
CA GLN A 310 41.33 -6.49 11.96
C GLN A 310 41.60 -7.81 11.22
N GLU A 311 40.98 -8.90 11.67
CA GLU A 311 41.13 -10.24 11.14
C GLU A 311 40.72 -10.33 9.67
N PHE A 312 39.80 -9.46 9.22
CA PHE A 312 39.35 -9.40 7.83
C PHE A 312 40.38 -8.77 6.88
N PHE A 313 41.36 -8.01 7.37
CA PHE A 313 42.39 -7.40 6.50
C PHE A 313 43.33 -8.42 5.87
N HIS A 314 43.33 -9.66 6.37
CA HIS A 314 44.17 -10.74 5.88
C HIS A 314 43.49 -11.57 4.78
N THR A 315 42.21 -11.32 4.45
CA THR A 315 41.53 -12.04 3.38
C THR A 315 41.91 -11.47 2.01
N ALA A 316 42.10 -12.33 1.01
CA ALA A 316 42.57 -11.93 -0.32
C ALA A 316 41.59 -11.03 -1.07
N ASP A 317 40.31 -11.09 -0.72
CA ASP A 317 39.16 -10.40 -1.33
C ASP A 317 38.56 -9.33 -0.42
N PHE A 318 39.29 -8.89 0.61
CA PHE A 318 38.81 -7.96 1.64
C PHE A 318 38.11 -6.72 1.05
N LEU A 319 38.82 -5.96 0.21
CA LEU A 319 38.28 -4.72 -0.36
C LEU A 319 37.10 -4.96 -1.30
N GLU A 320 37.09 -6.08 -2.02
CA GLU A 320 35.98 -6.46 -2.91
C GLU A 320 34.73 -6.82 -2.10
N THR A 321 34.90 -7.58 -1.02
CA THR A 321 33.83 -7.94 -0.08
C THR A 321 33.23 -6.70 0.57
N VAL A 322 34.08 -5.79 1.08
CA VAL A 322 33.64 -4.53 1.71
C VAL A 322 32.91 -3.66 0.69
N SER A 323 33.47 -3.50 -0.52
CA SER A 323 32.82 -2.73 -1.60
C SER A 323 31.44 -3.28 -1.94
N THR A 324 31.33 -4.60 -2.08
CA THR A 324 30.07 -5.28 -2.39
C THR A 324 29.03 -5.06 -1.30
N CYS A 325 29.43 -5.19 -0.04
CA CYS A 325 28.54 -4.96 1.10
C CYS A 325 28.05 -3.49 1.14
N LEU A 326 28.95 -2.52 0.97
CA LEU A 326 28.59 -1.11 0.97
C LEU A 326 27.65 -0.76 -0.19
N LEU A 327 27.93 -1.19 -1.41
CA LEU A 327 27.04 -0.96 -2.55
C LEU A 327 25.66 -1.59 -2.36
N ALA A 328 25.60 -2.75 -1.69
CA ALA A 328 24.35 -3.39 -1.36
C ALA A 328 23.56 -2.64 -0.26
N LEU A 329 24.25 -2.10 0.76
CA LEU A 329 23.66 -1.21 1.77
C LEU A 329 23.19 0.12 1.17
N TRP A 330 23.90 0.66 0.17
CA TRP A 330 23.64 1.95 -0.47
C TRP A 330 22.63 1.86 -1.61
N ARG A 331 21.64 0.98 -1.46
CA ARG A 331 20.47 0.90 -2.33
C ARG A 331 19.39 1.79 -1.77
N PHE A 332 19.32 3.03 -2.24
CA PHE A 332 18.35 4.01 -1.75
C PHE A 332 17.04 3.96 -2.54
N PRO A 333 15.90 3.56 -1.95
CA PRO A 333 14.58 3.63 -2.59
C PRO A 333 14.17 5.08 -2.90
N SER A 334 13.13 5.24 -3.72
CA SER A 334 12.58 6.57 -4.02
C SER A 334 11.75 7.10 -2.86
N PHE A 335 12.05 8.32 -2.44
CA PHE A 335 11.26 9.04 -1.45
C PHE A 335 10.07 9.74 -2.11
N ALA A 336 8.86 9.60 -1.56
CA ALA A 336 7.68 10.31 -2.05
C ALA A 336 6.74 10.68 -0.90
N THR A 337 6.47 11.98 -0.74
CA THR A 337 5.54 12.50 0.28
C THR A 337 4.07 12.20 -0.02
N SER A 338 3.76 11.80 -1.26
CA SER A 338 2.44 11.30 -1.66
C SER A 338 2.24 9.81 -1.39
N ARG A 339 3.32 9.04 -1.15
CA ARG A 339 3.27 7.59 -0.90
C ARG A 339 4.11 7.26 0.33
N TRP A 340 3.52 7.45 1.51
CA TRP A 340 4.24 7.34 2.78
C TRP A 340 4.86 5.96 3.05
N CYS A 341 4.40 4.87 2.43
CA CYS A 341 5.05 3.56 2.61
C CYS A 341 6.36 3.40 1.80
N THR A 342 6.76 4.38 0.97
CA THR A 342 8.14 4.40 0.45
C THR A 342 9.07 5.27 1.28
N VAL A 343 8.52 6.06 2.21
CA VAL A 343 9.29 6.94 3.11
C VAL A 343 10.10 6.10 4.09
N GLY A 344 9.49 5.10 4.72
CA GLY A 344 10.17 4.23 5.69
C GLY A 344 11.38 3.52 5.10
N ALA A 345 11.18 2.77 4.03
CA ALA A 345 12.27 2.12 3.30
C ALA A 345 13.38 3.10 2.85
N SER A 346 13.01 4.30 2.37
CA SER A 346 13.98 5.33 1.98
C SER A 346 14.77 5.85 3.18
N CYS A 347 14.11 6.11 4.30
CA CYS A 347 14.74 6.56 5.53
C CYS A 347 15.66 5.50 6.13
N ARG A 348 15.24 4.23 6.18
CA ARG A 348 16.11 3.14 6.68
C ARG A 348 17.35 2.95 5.82
N ALA A 349 17.20 2.97 4.48
CA ALA A 349 18.35 2.91 3.58
C ALA A 349 19.29 4.12 3.73
N LEU A 350 18.74 5.32 3.90
CA LEU A 350 19.54 6.52 4.15
C LEU A 350 20.27 6.46 5.51
N ALA A 351 19.61 6.01 6.57
CA ALA A 351 20.24 5.77 7.87
C ALA A 351 21.37 4.74 7.76
N ALA A 352 21.14 3.61 7.06
CA ALA A 352 22.17 2.61 6.79
C ALA A 352 23.36 3.20 6.03
N GLY A 353 23.10 4.03 5.01
CA GLY A 353 24.13 4.74 4.28
C GLY A 353 24.98 5.66 5.17
N LEU A 354 24.34 6.42 6.06
CA LEU A 354 25.05 7.32 6.99
C LEU A 354 25.86 6.56 8.05
N LEU A 355 25.38 5.40 8.52
CA LEU A 355 26.09 4.55 9.48
C LEU A 355 27.21 3.72 8.83
N SER A 356 27.26 3.67 7.50
CA SER A 356 28.31 2.98 6.74
C SER A 356 29.22 3.94 5.97
N GLY A 357 29.10 5.25 6.21
CA GLY A 357 30.04 6.27 5.73
C GLY A 357 29.78 6.82 4.34
N TYR A 358 28.55 6.72 3.83
CA TYR A 358 28.19 7.25 2.51
C TYR A 358 28.43 8.77 2.40
N ASP A 359 28.19 9.51 3.48
CA ASP A 359 28.50 10.93 3.58
C ASP A 359 30.01 11.21 3.46
N GLY A 360 30.84 10.38 4.10
CA GLY A 360 32.30 10.45 3.97
C GLY A 360 32.78 10.21 2.53
N LEU A 361 32.12 9.32 1.78
CA LEU A 361 32.38 9.12 0.36
C LEU A 361 32.01 10.37 -0.46
N LEU A 362 30.85 10.98 -0.21
CA LEU A 362 30.44 12.20 -0.90
C LEU A 362 31.39 13.37 -0.63
N GLU A 363 31.86 13.52 0.61
CA GLU A 363 32.87 14.52 0.98
C GLU A 363 34.19 14.29 0.26
N TYR A 364 34.66 13.03 0.22
CA TYR A 364 35.85 12.65 -0.54
C TYR A 364 35.70 13.01 -2.03
N MET A 365 34.58 12.65 -2.65
CA MET A 365 34.30 12.97 -4.04
C MET A 365 34.25 14.48 -4.27
N ARG A 366 33.66 15.23 -3.34
CA ARG A 366 33.63 16.70 -3.41
C ARG A 366 35.03 17.29 -3.37
N ASN A 367 35.87 16.82 -2.45
CA ASN A 367 37.25 17.27 -2.30
C ASN A 367 38.13 16.92 -3.51
N LYS A 368 37.81 15.84 -4.22
CA LYS A 368 38.47 15.45 -5.47
C LYS A 368 37.88 16.09 -6.73
N GLY A 369 36.86 16.94 -6.60
CA GLY A 369 36.19 17.58 -7.75
C GLY A 369 35.34 16.62 -8.59
N LEU A 370 35.00 15.44 -8.06
CA LEU A 370 34.22 14.40 -8.74
C LEU A 370 32.70 14.59 -8.56
N LEU A 371 32.28 15.43 -7.61
CA LEU A 371 30.87 15.67 -7.31
C LEU A 371 30.46 17.11 -7.67
N GLY A 372 29.58 17.24 -8.65
CA GLY A 372 29.04 18.53 -9.10
C GLY A 372 28.18 19.24 -8.06
N ASP A 373 28.08 20.57 -8.17
CA ASP A 373 27.38 21.43 -7.21
C ASP A 373 25.90 21.07 -7.04
N TYR A 374 25.23 20.62 -8.11
CA TYR A 374 23.84 20.19 -8.04
C TYR A 374 23.64 19.05 -7.05
N LEU A 375 24.45 17.99 -7.15
CA LEU A 375 24.36 16.81 -6.28
C LEU A 375 24.81 17.14 -4.85
N TRP A 376 25.90 17.90 -4.71
CA TRP A 376 26.40 18.32 -3.41
C TRP A 376 25.41 19.22 -2.65
N ASN A 377 24.84 20.22 -3.32
CA ASN A 377 23.83 21.10 -2.72
C ASN A 377 22.53 20.33 -2.42
N GLY A 378 22.18 19.34 -3.23
CA GLY A 378 21.08 18.44 -2.95
C GLY A 378 21.29 17.62 -1.68
N PHE A 379 22.46 16.99 -1.53
CA PHE A 379 22.83 16.24 -0.32
C PHE A 379 22.82 17.12 0.94
N LYS A 380 23.36 18.35 0.87
CA LYS A 380 23.36 19.31 1.99
C LYS A 380 21.97 19.74 2.48
N ARG A 381 20.89 19.39 1.77
CA ARG A 381 19.52 19.54 2.30
C ARG A 381 19.23 18.60 3.47
N LEU A 382 20.09 17.60 3.69
CA LEU A 382 20.03 16.71 4.84
C LEU A 382 20.58 17.41 6.10
N THR A 383 19.83 18.38 6.61
CA THR A 383 20.13 19.08 7.86
C THR A 383 20.08 18.13 9.07
N ALA A 384 20.58 18.55 10.24
CA ALA A 384 20.47 17.76 11.47
C ALA A 384 19.01 17.34 11.78
N ARG A 385 18.04 18.21 11.49
CA ARG A 385 16.61 17.90 11.65
C ARG A 385 16.12 16.85 10.64
N ALA A 386 16.62 16.89 9.41
CA ALA A 386 16.33 15.89 8.38
C ALA A 386 16.96 14.53 8.70
N VAL A 387 18.16 14.50 9.28
CA VAL A 387 18.78 13.27 9.80
C VAL A 387 17.94 12.71 10.95
N GLU A 388 17.51 13.55 11.90
CA GLU A 388 16.61 13.10 12.97
C GLU A 388 15.31 12.50 12.41
N PHE A 389 14.70 13.15 11.42
CA PHE A 389 13.53 12.59 10.72
C PHE A 389 13.81 11.20 10.16
N VAL A 390 14.94 11.03 9.48
CA VAL A 390 15.34 9.76 8.87
C VAL A 390 15.47 8.64 9.91
N PHE A 391 16.14 8.91 11.04
CA PHE A 391 16.38 7.91 12.08
C PHE A 391 15.14 7.63 12.95
N VAL A 392 14.17 8.56 13.02
CA VAL A 392 12.90 8.32 13.74
C VAL A 392 11.88 7.62 12.84
N VAL A 393 11.69 8.11 11.61
CA VAL A 393 10.64 7.61 10.71
C VAL A 393 10.98 6.25 10.12
N GLY A 394 12.26 5.98 9.83
CA GLY A 394 12.71 4.71 9.26
C GLY A 394 12.24 3.49 10.09
N PRO A 395 12.60 3.40 11.38
CA PRO A 395 12.14 2.32 12.25
C PRO A 395 10.62 2.38 12.55
N THR A 396 10.04 3.57 12.71
CA THR A 396 8.59 3.68 12.97
C THR A 396 7.75 3.09 11.84
N ALA A 397 8.24 3.14 10.61
CA ALA A 397 7.51 2.70 9.43
C ALA A 397 7.31 1.18 9.31
N TYR A 398 8.04 0.34 10.07
CA TYR A 398 7.84 -1.13 10.02
C TYR A 398 6.39 -1.52 10.23
N LEU A 399 5.74 -0.95 11.25
CA LEU A 399 4.38 -1.30 11.62
C LEU A 399 3.36 -1.00 10.49
N PRO A 400 3.25 0.24 9.95
CA PRO A 400 2.34 0.51 8.85
C PRO A 400 2.75 -0.17 7.54
N GLU A 401 4.04 -0.39 7.27
CA GLU A 401 4.51 -1.10 6.07
C GLU A 401 4.19 -2.60 6.13
N GLY A 402 4.40 -3.26 7.27
CA GLY A 402 4.05 -4.67 7.49
C GLY A 402 2.54 -4.90 7.41
N PHE A 403 1.75 -3.99 8.00
CA PHE A 403 0.29 -3.99 7.84
C PHE A 403 -0.13 -3.86 6.37
N LEU A 404 0.44 -2.91 5.62
CA LEU A 404 0.16 -2.75 4.19
C LEU A 404 0.58 -3.99 3.39
N ALA A 405 1.76 -4.55 3.67
CA ALA A 405 2.24 -5.75 2.97
C ALA A 405 1.29 -6.93 3.14
N HIS A 406 0.67 -7.10 4.31
CA HIS A 406 -0.38 -8.08 4.50
C HIS A 406 -1.63 -7.75 3.69
N LEU A 407 -2.11 -6.51 3.72
CA LEU A 407 -3.30 -6.10 2.96
C LEU A 407 -3.16 -6.38 1.46
N LEU A 408 -1.96 -6.15 0.91
CA LEU A 408 -1.65 -6.45 -0.50
C LEU A 408 -1.70 -7.94 -0.83
N GLN A 409 -1.55 -8.83 0.15
CA GLN A 409 -1.71 -10.28 -0.03
C GLN A 409 -3.17 -10.71 0.12
N ASP A 410 -3.91 -10.12 1.05
CA ASP A 410 -5.33 -10.40 1.28
C ASP A 410 -6.06 -9.18 1.88
N ALA A 411 -6.82 -8.47 1.03
CA ALA A 411 -7.58 -7.28 1.41
C ALA A 411 -8.92 -7.57 2.11
N ARG A 412 -9.24 -8.83 2.46
CA ARG A 412 -10.47 -9.19 3.20
C ARG A 412 -10.32 -8.97 4.70
N ILE A 413 -10.18 -7.70 5.10
CA ILE A 413 -9.82 -7.29 6.47
C ILE A 413 -10.79 -7.84 7.53
N ALA A 414 -12.08 -7.95 7.24
CA ALA A 414 -13.04 -8.51 8.19
C ALA A 414 -12.69 -9.96 8.58
N LEU A 415 -12.13 -10.74 7.65
CA LEU A 415 -11.63 -12.10 7.91
C LEU A 415 -10.24 -12.09 8.55
N GLN A 416 -9.37 -11.20 8.09
CA GLN A 416 -7.97 -11.12 8.52
C GLN A 416 -7.77 -10.31 9.81
N CYS A 417 -8.82 -9.75 10.40
CA CYS A 417 -8.73 -8.77 11.49
C CYS A 417 -7.87 -9.23 12.68
N GLN A 418 -7.97 -10.51 13.07
CA GLN A 418 -7.15 -11.05 14.15
C GLN A 418 -5.68 -11.22 13.75
N LYS A 419 -5.43 -11.69 12.53
CA LYS A 419 -4.07 -11.86 11.99
C LYS A 419 -3.39 -10.49 11.83
N LEU A 420 -4.08 -9.51 11.24
CA LEU A 420 -3.61 -8.13 11.12
C LEU A 420 -3.29 -7.51 12.48
N LYS A 421 -4.10 -7.77 13.50
CA LYS A 421 -3.82 -7.33 14.87
C LYS A 421 -2.54 -7.99 15.42
N GLY A 422 -2.40 -9.30 15.21
CA GLY A 422 -1.19 -10.04 15.59
C GLY A 422 0.07 -9.50 14.90
N ASP A 423 -0.02 -9.14 13.62
CA ASP A 423 1.11 -8.58 12.88
C ASP A 423 1.47 -7.17 13.37
N ILE A 424 0.47 -6.32 13.66
CA ILE A 424 0.71 -5.01 14.30
C ILE A 424 1.41 -5.19 15.65
N ASP A 425 0.95 -6.14 16.46
CA ASP A 425 1.53 -6.43 17.78
C ASP A 425 2.96 -7.00 17.66
N MET A 426 3.23 -7.82 16.63
CA MET A 426 4.57 -8.34 16.32
C MET A 426 5.54 -7.22 15.94
N GLU A 427 5.15 -6.35 15.00
CA GLU A 427 5.99 -5.22 14.54
C GLU A 427 6.24 -4.21 15.67
N TYR A 428 5.22 -3.93 16.48
CA TYR A 428 5.37 -3.11 17.68
C TYR A 428 6.33 -3.77 18.69
N GLY A 429 6.15 -5.06 18.95
CA GLY A 429 6.97 -5.84 19.85
C GLY A 429 8.43 -5.90 19.42
N PHE A 430 8.69 -6.02 18.10
CA PHE A 430 10.04 -5.94 17.55
C PHE A 430 10.73 -4.64 17.97
N LEU A 431 10.09 -3.49 17.76
CA LEU A 431 10.66 -2.19 18.15
C LEU A 431 10.85 -2.05 19.67
N GLU A 432 9.89 -2.54 20.45
CA GLU A 432 9.94 -2.47 21.92
C GLU A 432 11.12 -3.27 22.50
N HIS A 433 11.42 -4.42 21.92
CA HIS A 433 12.45 -5.36 22.37
C HIS A 433 13.80 -5.20 21.64
N LEU A 434 13.97 -4.17 20.79
CA LEU A 434 15.27 -3.87 20.22
C LEU A 434 16.32 -3.63 21.33
N PRO A 435 17.51 -4.24 21.24
CA PRO A 435 18.56 -4.07 22.24
C PRO A 435 18.90 -2.59 22.48
N GLU A 436 19.20 -2.23 23.72
CA GLU A 436 19.59 -0.85 24.09
C GLU A 436 20.81 -0.36 23.29
N GLN A 437 21.74 -1.27 22.98
CA GLN A 437 22.91 -0.98 22.18
C GLN A 437 22.55 -0.56 20.75
N VAL A 438 21.50 -1.13 20.14
CA VAL A 438 21.03 -0.70 18.81
C VAL A 438 20.58 0.76 18.84
N TRP A 439 19.86 1.17 19.88
CA TRP A 439 19.45 2.57 20.06
C TRP A 439 20.66 3.49 20.27
N ALA A 440 21.68 3.04 20.99
CA ALA A 440 22.93 3.78 21.15
C ALA A 440 23.64 4.00 19.80
N LEU A 441 23.76 2.94 18.99
CA LEU A 441 24.40 3.02 17.67
C LEU A 441 23.64 3.93 16.70
N LEU A 442 22.30 3.86 16.70
CA LEU A 442 21.47 4.78 15.90
C LEU A 442 21.63 6.23 16.36
N ALA A 443 21.76 6.47 17.66
CA ALA A 443 21.89 7.79 18.25
C ALA A 443 23.26 8.44 17.98
N GLU A 444 24.31 7.70 17.61
CA GLU A 444 25.64 8.27 17.30
C GLU A 444 25.60 9.30 16.16
N ARG A 445 24.59 9.23 15.29
CA ARG A 445 24.39 10.16 14.17
C ARG A 445 23.48 11.33 14.51
N LEU A 446 23.00 11.42 15.75
CA LEU A 446 22.00 12.37 16.20
C LEU A 446 22.51 13.19 17.39
N ALA A 447 22.01 14.41 17.52
CA ALA A 447 22.14 15.20 18.75
C ALA A 447 21.05 14.80 19.77
N LEU A 448 20.82 13.49 19.95
CA LEU A 448 19.81 12.92 20.84
C LEU A 448 20.44 11.76 21.63
N SER A 449 19.97 11.54 22.86
CA SER A 449 20.29 10.30 23.56
C SER A 449 19.59 9.10 22.93
N ALA A 450 20.14 7.90 23.13
CA ALA A 450 19.50 6.63 22.75
C ALA A 450 18.07 6.51 23.30
N GLU A 451 17.87 6.91 24.56
CA GLU A 451 16.56 6.91 25.23
C GLU A 451 15.58 7.88 24.56
N ALA A 452 16.03 9.09 24.21
CA ALA A 452 15.17 10.07 23.53
C ALA A 452 14.80 9.61 22.11
N LEU A 453 15.72 8.99 21.38
CA LEU A 453 15.45 8.39 20.07
C LEU A 453 14.43 7.25 20.21
N ARG A 454 14.66 6.29 21.11
CA ARG A 454 13.75 5.18 21.39
C ARG A 454 12.36 5.70 21.73
N SER A 455 12.28 6.70 22.61
CA SER A 455 11.01 7.31 23.02
C SER A 455 10.23 7.90 21.85
N LYS A 456 10.91 8.62 20.93
CA LYS A 456 10.28 9.18 19.72
C LYS A 456 9.79 8.11 18.76
N VAL A 457 10.56 7.04 18.55
CA VAL A 457 10.19 5.92 17.69
C VAL A 457 9.01 5.15 18.27
N ILE A 458 9.06 4.79 19.55
CA ILE A 458 7.98 4.05 20.22
C ILE A 458 6.70 4.90 20.30
N ALA A 459 6.80 6.20 20.53
CA ALA A 459 5.65 7.11 20.46
C ALA A 459 5.03 7.11 19.05
N GLY A 460 5.85 7.21 18.00
CA GLY A 460 5.37 7.13 16.62
C GLY A 460 4.71 5.79 16.28
N ALA A 461 5.30 4.67 16.72
CA ALA A 461 4.73 3.34 16.54
C ALA A 461 3.40 3.19 17.29
N THR A 462 3.31 3.75 18.50
CA THR A 462 2.08 3.77 19.32
C THR A 462 0.97 4.54 18.61
N VAL A 463 1.26 5.72 18.05
CA VAL A 463 0.27 6.49 17.30
C VAL A 463 -0.15 5.76 16.02
N SER A 464 0.79 5.15 15.28
CA SER A 464 0.47 4.34 14.09
C SER A 464 -0.46 3.17 14.44
N ARG A 465 -0.14 2.42 15.50
CA ARG A 465 -0.95 1.32 16.03
C ARG A 465 -2.35 1.80 16.41
N ALA A 466 -2.46 2.87 17.19
CA ALA A 466 -3.73 3.42 17.62
C ALA A 466 -4.57 3.91 16.43
N PHE A 467 -3.93 4.51 15.43
CA PHE A 467 -4.60 4.96 14.20
C PHE A 467 -5.17 3.77 13.42
N LEU A 468 -4.39 2.71 13.20
CA LEU A 468 -4.84 1.50 12.50
C LEU A 468 -5.93 0.76 13.27
N GLU A 469 -5.79 0.62 14.59
CA GLU A 469 -6.81 0.03 15.45
C GLU A 469 -8.13 0.80 15.31
N TRP A 470 -8.08 2.13 15.43
CA TRP A 470 -9.28 2.97 15.36
C TRP A 470 -9.91 3.01 13.96
N LYS A 471 -9.09 3.24 12.94
CA LYS A 471 -9.59 3.52 11.58
C LYS A 471 -9.96 2.25 10.81
N VAL A 472 -9.31 1.13 11.10
CA VAL A 472 -9.45 -0.10 10.33
C VAL A 472 -9.98 -1.24 11.18
N LEU A 473 -9.27 -1.64 12.24
CA LEU A 473 -9.62 -2.88 12.97
C LEU A 473 -10.90 -2.77 13.79
N GLN A 474 -11.17 -1.61 14.39
CA GLN A 474 -12.44 -1.33 15.08
C GLN A 474 -13.61 -1.31 14.10
N VAL A 475 -13.42 -0.76 12.89
CA VAL A 475 -14.45 -0.80 11.84
C VAL A 475 -14.74 -2.24 11.43
N ALA A 476 -13.69 -3.04 11.18
CA ALA A 476 -13.83 -4.46 10.84
C ALA A 476 -14.38 -5.33 11.98
N SER A 477 -14.24 -4.90 13.23
CA SER A 477 -14.77 -5.57 14.42
C SER A 477 -16.15 -5.06 14.86
N ALA A 478 -16.67 -4.03 14.20
CA ALA A 478 -18.00 -3.49 14.45
C ALA A 478 -19.07 -4.13 13.55
N LEU A 479 -20.34 -3.84 13.86
CA LEU A 479 -21.46 -4.18 12.98
C LEU A 479 -21.34 -3.44 11.63
N PRO A 480 -21.77 -4.05 10.51
CA PRO A 480 -22.29 -5.42 10.39
C PRO A 480 -21.18 -6.48 10.25
N TRP A 481 -19.92 -6.07 10.08
CA TRP A 481 -18.78 -6.94 9.75
C TRP A 481 -18.52 -8.02 10.81
N SER A 482 -18.73 -7.69 12.08
CA SER A 482 -18.59 -8.64 13.18
C SER A 482 -19.53 -9.85 13.06
N LEU A 483 -20.70 -9.69 12.42
CA LEU A 483 -21.64 -10.79 12.19
C LEU A 483 -21.13 -11.81 11.17
N CYS A 484 -20.26 -11.36 10.27
CA CYS A 484 -19.76 -12.14 9.15
C CYS A 484 -18.53 -13.01 9.51
N ARG A 485 -18.10 -12.98 10.78
CA ARG A 485 -16.89 -13.64 11.30
C ARG A 485 -17.22 -14.87 12.13
N GLY A 486 -16.42 -15.94 12.01
CA GLY A 486 -16.63 -17.17 12.79
C GLY A 486 -17.96 -17.83 12.47
N ASP A 487 -18.71 -18.25 13.51
CA ASP A 487 -20.03 -18.85 13.35
C ASP A 487 -21.10 -17.77 13.09
N VAL A 488 -21.34 -17.53 11.80
CA VAL A 488 -22.30 -16.54 11.30
C VAL A 488 -23.72 -16.82 11.79
N ARG A 489 -24.13 -18.09 11.88
CA ARG A 489 -25.49 -18.45 12.33
C ARG A 489 -25.66 -18.14 13.80
N ALA A 490 -24.67 -18.48 14.63
CA ALA A 490 -24.66 -18.12 16.04
C ALA A 490 -24.69 -16.59 16.23
N ASN A 491 -23.92 -15.83 15.43
CA ASN A 491 -23.93 -14.37 15.49
C ASN A 491 -25.30 -13.76 15.15
N ILE A 492 -25.96 -14.27 14.11
CA ILE A 492 -27.30 -13.82 13.71
C ILE A 492 -28.32 -14.16 14.79
N GLN A 493 -28.26 -15.37 15.37
CA GLN A 493 -29.13 -15.78 16.47
C GLN A 493 -28.95 -14.84 17.67
N GLN A 494 -27.71 -14.63 18.12
CA GLN A 494 -27.41 -13.69 19.21
C GLN A 494 -27.88 -12.26 18.92
N LEU A 495 -27.76 -11.80 17.67
CA LEU A 495 -28.28 -10.49 17.27
C LEU A 495 -29.80 -10.45 17.42
N SER A 496 -30.49 -11.48 16.92
CA SER A 496 -31.95 -11.62 17.00
C SER A 496 -32.45 -11.72 18.43
N ASP A 497 -31.66 -12.25 19.36
CA ASP A 497 -32.06 -12.41 20.77
C ASP A 497 -31.96 -11.09 21.56
N ARG A 498 -31.37 -10.03 20.98
CA ARG A 498 -31.28 -8.72 21.62
C ARG A 498 -32.68 -8.13 21.87
N ARG A 499 -32.81 -7.40 22.98
CA ARG A 499 -34.05 -6.71 23.37
C ARG A 499 -34.42 -5.56 22.43
N GLY A 500 -33.44 -4.97 21.76
CA GLY A 500 -33.63 -3.82 20.88
C GLY A 500 -32.78 -3.93 19.62
N ALA A 501 -33.27 -3.33 18.54
CA ALA A 501 -32.55 -3.29 17.27
C ALA A 501 -31.27 -2.43 17.39
N PRO A 502 -30.17 -2.83 16.73
CA PRO A 502 -28.94 -2.05 16.73
C PRO A 502 -29.12 -0.71 15.98
N ALA A 503 -28.28 0.27 16.30
CA ALA A 503 -28.27 1.57 15.62
C ALA A 503 -27.67 1.50 14.21
N GLU A 504 -26.73 0.58 13.98
CA GLU A 504 -26.08 0.40 12.68
C GLU A 504 -27.11 -0.07 11.63
N PRO A 505 -27.27 0.66 10.49
CA PRO A 505 -28.37 0.43 9.56
C PRO A 505 -28.47 -0.99 8.99
N ILE A 506 -27.36 -1.62 8.61
CA ILE A 506 -27.39 -2.96 7.99
C ILE A 506 -27.72 -4.01 9.05
N ALA A 507 -27.06 -3.98 10.20
CA ALA A 507 -27.34 -4.88 11.31
C ALA A 507 -28.78 -4.74 11.82
N ARG A 508 -29.38 -3.55 11.71
CA ARG A 508 -30.80 -3.35 12.01
C ARG A 508 -31.70 -4.08 11.01
N LYS A 509 -31.38 -4.03 9.72
CA LYS A 509 -32.10 -4.80 8.69
C LYS A 509 -31.97 -6.30 8.94
N ILE A 510 -30.75 -6.78 9.20
CA ILE A 510 -30.45 -8.17 9.59
C ILE A 510 -31.27 -8.56 10.83
N TYR A 511 -31.30 -7.72 11.87
CA TYR A 511 -32.08 -7.96 13.09
C TYR A 511 -33.58 -8.16 12.79
N HIS A 512 -34.19 -7.29 11.97
CA HIS A 512 -35.60 -7.39 11.63
C HIS A 512 -35.91 -8.63 10.78
N LEU A 513 -35.05 -8.95 9.81
CA LEU A 513 -35.17 -10.17 9.01
C LEU A 513 -35.04 -11.42 9.89
N ALA A 514 -34.12 -11.42 10.86
CA ALA A 514 -33.88 -12.55 11.75
C ALA A 514 -35.05 -12.79 12.70
N LYS A 515 -35.62 -11.71 13.27
CA LYS A 515 -36.87 -11.77 14.05
C LYS A 515 -38.06 -12.28 13.22
N GLY A 516 -38.05 -12.05 11.92
CA GLY A 516 -39.06 -12.55 10.98
C GLY A 516 -38.86 -14.02 10.57
N GLY A 517 -37.84 -14.71 11.08
CA GLY A 517 -37.59 -16.13 10.80
C GLY A 517 -36.79 -16.40 9.51
N VAL A 518 -36.23 -15.38 8.86
CA VAL A 518 -35.52 -15.51 7.57
C VAL A 518 -34.02 -15.79 7.76
N ASN A 519 -33.65 -16.57 8.77
CA ASN A 519 -32.25 -16.73 9.21
C ASN A 519 -31.32 -17.35 8.15
N MET A 520 -31.84 -18.22 7.28
CA MET A 520 -31.04 -18.86 6.22
C MET A 520 -30.59 -17.86 5.14
N VAL A 521 -31.49 -16.99 4.67
CA VAL A 521 -31.17 -15.95 3.67
C VAL A 521 -30.16 -14.93 4.23
N ILE A 522 -30.25 -14.66 5.54
CA ILE A 522 -29.33 -13.75 6.23
C ILE A 522 -27.95 -14.39 6.41
N ALA A 523 -27.90 -15.67 6.80
CA ALA A 523 -26.66 -16.42 6.95
C ALA A 523 -25.92 -16.51 5.61
N GLU A 524 -26.65 -16.84 4.54
CA GLU A 524 -26.11 -16.83 3.17
C GLU A 524 -25.61 -15.44 2.77
N GLY A 525 -26.35 -14.38 3.08
CA GLY A 525 -25.93 -12.99 2.86
C GLY A 525 -24.68 -12.59 3.65
N CYS A 526 -24.53 -13.03 4.90
CA CYS A 526 -23.35 -12.74 5.73
C CYS A 526 -22.13 -13.57 5.32
N ASP A 527 -22.32 -14.84 4.92
CA ASP A 527 -21.28 -15.64 4.27
C ASP A 527 -20.84 -15.00 2.94
N PHE A 528 -21.75 -14.29 2.29
CA PHE A 528 -21.52 -13.49 1.08
C PHE A 528 -20.70 -12.22 1.27
N VAL A 529 -20.59 -11.73 2.51
CA VAL A 529 -19.76 -10.57 2.87
C VAL A 529 -18.31 -10.98 3.12
N ARG A 530 -18.03 -12.27 3.33
CA ARG A 530 -16.67 -12.80 3.54
C ARG A 530 -15.68 -12.47 2.41
N PRO A 531 -16.07 -12.47 1.11
CA PRO A 531 -15.20 -12.07 0.02
C PRO A 531 -15.03 -10.54 -0.12
N VAL A 532 -15.71 -9.72 0.69
CA VAL A 532 -15.63 -8.26 0.56
C VAL A 532 -14.21 -7.79 0.83
N PHE A 533 -13.65 -7.11 -0.15
CA PHE A 533 -12.35 -6.47 -0.02
C PHE A 533 -12.55 -5.10 0.59
N LEU A 534 -11.84 -4.80 1.68
CA LEU A 534 -11.88 -3.48 2.32
C LEU A 534 -10.75 -2.57 1.78
N ASP A 535 -10.32 -2.83 0.54
CA ASP A 535 -9.30 -2.07 -0.18
C ASP A 535 -9.79 -1.64 -1.57
N GLU A 536 -9.27 -0.53 -2.08
CA GLU A 536 -9.66 0.07 -3.35
C GLU A 536 -9.11 -0.67 -4.56
N LEU A 537 -7.97 -1.36 -4.40
CA LEU A 537 -7.26 -2.06 -5.46
C LEU A 537 -7.36 -3.58 -5.22
N LEU A 538 -7.87 -4.27 -6.22
CA LEU A 538 -7.81 -5.73 -6.28
C LEU A 538 -6.54 -6.05 -7.06
N TYR A 539 -5.48 -6.43 -6.34
CA TYR A 539 -4.18 -6.77 -6.93
C TYR A 539 -4.15 -8.19 -7.50
#